data_AF-D6PL68-F1
#
_entry.id   AF-D6PL68-F1
#
_cell.length_a   1.000
_cell.length_b   1.000
_cell.length_c   1.000
_cell.angle_alpha   90.00
_cell.angle_beta   90.00
_cell.angle_gamma   90.00
#
_symmetry.space_group_name_H-M   'P 1'
#
loop_
_entity.id
_entity.type
_entity.pdbx_description
1 polymer ?
#
loop_
_entity_poly.entity_id
_entity_poly.type
_entity_poly.pdbx_seq_one_letter_code
_entity_poly.pdbx_strand_id
1 'polypeptide(L)'
;MAQSTDYTIANQSFPSFRSDLNDVLESINTTNSGSSRPASAVSGTFWLDTSSASAPILKFYDGSDDITFATFNTTANTVNVSDSATDVLGDTSPQLGGDLDVNSNSIVSASNGNIAITPNGSGKVILDGLSHPTADGSANQVLKTDGAGNLAFVTPFSASSQNTFTKAQLPSTFTGTNLTLDFDTYQNFILTLSAGSNSLANPSTEASQIGQTGVIIFIQPSSGSAGTVSLGTDYESVGAGGLTLSSANSAYDVVPYVVKADNSILLGTAQLGFA
;
A
#
# COMPACT_ATOMS: atom_id res chain seq x y z
N MET A 1 -39.05 49.98 -15.28
CA MET A 1 -37.60 50.21 -15.16
C MET A 1 -37.44 51.70 -15.16
N ALA A 2 -37.00 52.28 -14.06
CA ALA A 2 -36.93 53.73 -13.88
C ALA A 2 -35.54 54.11 -13.39
N GLN A 3 -34.94 55.09 -14.08
CA GLN A 3 -33.69 55.72 -13.71
C GLN A 3 -33.89 57.22 -13.82
N SER A 4 -33.77 57.92 -12.69
CA SER A 4 -33.84 59.38 -12.66
C SER A 4 -32.54 59.97 -13.20
N THR A 5 -32.63 61.10 -13.88
CA THR A 5 -31.46 61.84 -14.38
C THR A 5 -30.69 62.55 -13.28
N ASP A 6 -31.32 62.76 -12.12
CA ASP A 6 -30.70 63.25 -10.90
C ASP A 6 -31.53 62.88 -9.65
N TYR A 7 -31.04 63.25 -8.48
CA TYR A 7 -31.72 63.06 -7.18
C TYR A 7 -31.98 64.41 -6.48
N THR A 8 -32.04 65.51 -7.24
CA THR A 8 -32.18 66.87 -6.75
C THR A 8 -33.56 67.40 -7.10
N ILE A 9 -34.38 67.65 -6.08
CA ILE A 9 -35.70 68.24 -6.33
C ILE A 9 -35.57 69.73 -6.60
N ALA A 10 -35.94 70.15 -7.81
CA ALA A 10 -35.83 71.54 -8.22
C ALA A 10 -36.85 72.43 -7.49
N ASN A 11 -36.52 73.71 -7.32
CA ASN A 11 -37.49 74.71 -6.90
C ASN A 11 -38.37 75.11 -8.10
N GLN A 12 -39.61 74.62 -8.13
CA GLN A 12 -40.48 74.70 -9.30
C GLN A 12 -41.98 74.73 -8.92
N SER A 13 -42.86 74.86 -9.92
CA SER A 13 -44.31 74.86 -9.70
C SER A 13 -44.79 73.52 -9.11
N PHE A 14 -45.86 73.54 -8.30
CA PHE A 14 -46.36 72.33 -7.62
C PHE A 14 -46.59 71.11 -8.53
N PRO A 15 -47.21 71.26 -9.74
CA PRO A 15 -47.35 70.12 -10.65
C PRO A 15 -46.00 69.55 -11.10
N SER A 16 -45.03 70.41 -11.42
CA SER A 16 -43.68 69.99 -11.82
C SER A 16 -42.94 69.31 -10.67
N PHE A 17 -43.01 69.87 -9.47
CA PHE A 17 -42.43 69.31 -8.25
C PHE A 17 -42.94 67.89 -7.97
N ARG A 18 -44.25 67.69 -8.12
CA ARG A 18 -44.87 66.38 -7.89
C ARG A 18 -44.41 65.35 -8.92
N SER A 19 -44.22 65.76 -10.17
CA SER A 19 -43.68 64.89 -11.22
C SER A 19 -42.26 64.46 -10.87
N ASP A 20 -41.38 65.43 -10.63
CA ASP A 20 -39.97 65.23 -10.29
C ASP A 20 -39.80 64.32 -9.05
N LEU A 21 -40.56 64.58 -7.98
CA LEU A 21 -40.56 63.73 -6.79
C LEU A 21 -40.99 62.28 -7.10
N ASN A 22 -42.03 62.09 -7.92
CA ASN A 22 -42.48 60.75 -8.27
C ASN A 22 -41.44 60.01 -9.11
N ASP A 23 -40.74 60.70 -10.02
CA ASP A 23 -39.70 60.12 -10.86
C ASP A 23 -38.51 59.61 -10.01
N VAL A 24 -38.08 60.40 -9.01
CA VAL A 24 -37.06 59.99 -8.04
C VAL A 24 -37.54 58.80 -7.20
N LEU A 25 -38.77 58.85 -6.67
CA LEU A 25 -39.32 57.77 -5.85
C LEU A 25 -39.51 56.45 -6.64
N GLU A 26 -39.91 56.52 -7.91
CA GLU A 26 -40.01 55.33 -8.77
C GLU A 26 -38.63 54.73 -9.04
N SER A 27 -37.62 55.57 -9.27
CA SER A 27 -36.23 55.14 -9.45
C SER A 27 -35.72 54.42 -8.21
N ILE A 28 -35.98 54.95 -7.02
CA ILE A 28 -35.67 54.29 -5.75
C ILE A 28 -36.41 52.96 -5.62
N ASN A 29 -37.72 52.94 -5.87
CA ASN A 29 -38.55 51.75 -5.73
C ASN A 29 -38.10 50.61 -6.65
N THR A 30 -37.56 50.94 -7.82
CA THR A 30 -37.02 49.95 -8.77
C THR A 30 -35.52 49.70 -8.62
N THR A 31 -34.86 50.24 -7.59
CA THR A 31 -33.40 50.15 -7.39
C THR A 31 -32.64 50.61 -8.64
N ASN A 32 -33.03 51.76 -9.19
CA ASN A 32 -32.44 52.34 -10.41
C ASN A 32 -32.36 51.35 -11.58
N SER A 33 -33.36 50.48 -11.74
CA SER A 33 -33.30 49.39 -12.71
C SER A 33 -33.23 49.86 -14.16
N GLY A 34 -32.37 49.24 -14.95
CA GLY A 34 -32.24 49.46 -16.40
C GLY A 34 -31.16 48.59 -17.04
N SER A 35 -31.05 48.61 -18.36
CA SER A 35 -30.05 47.84 -19.11
C SER A 35 -28.66 48.52 -19.16
N SER A 36 -28.49 49.64 -18.47
CA SER A 36 -27.24 50.39 -18.37
C SER A 36 -27.19 51.14 -17.04
N ARG A 37 -25.98 51.54 -16.61
CA ARG A 37 -25.79 52.32 -15.39
C ARG A 37 -26.61 53.63 -15.45
N PRO A 38 -27.29 54.02 -14.36
CA PRO A 38 -27.97 55.31 -14.27
C PRO A 38 -27.02 56.47 -14.53
N ALA A 39 -27.43 57.45 -15.34
CA ALA A 39 -26.60 58.64 -15.60
C ALA A 39 -26.35 59.49 -14.34
N SER A 40 -27.27 59.41 -13.36
CA SER A 40 -27.18 60.06 -12.05
C SER A 40 -26.34 59.30 -11.02
N ALA A 41 -25.80 58.12 -11.37
CA ALA A 41 -25.05 57.31 -10.44
C ALA A 41 -23.82 58.06 -9.92
N VAL A 42 -23.62 58.00 -8.61
CA VAL A 42 -22.43 58.49 -7.91
C VAL A 42 -21.77 57.31 -7.20
N SER A 43 -20.50 57.45 -6.81
CA SER A 43 -19.83 56.42 -6.01
C SER A 43 -20.70 56.06 -4.79
N GLY A 44 -21.02 54.79 -4.63
CA GLY A 44 -21.97 54.31 -3.62
C GLY A 44 -23.35 53.90 -4.16
N THR A 45 -23.70 54.24 -5.40
CA THR A 45 -25.01 53.91 -5.98
C THR A 45 -25.14 52.42 -6.23
N PHE A 46 -26.13 51.80 -5.58
CA PHE A 46 -26.66 50.50 -6.01
C PHE A 46 -27.64 50.66 -7.17
N TRP A 47 -27.53 49.80 -8.18
CA TRP A 47 -28.48 49.75 -9.29
C TRP A 47 -28.67 48.33 -9.82
N LEU A 48 -29.85 48.06 -10.38
CA LEU A 48 -30.20 46.74 -10.91
C LEU A 48 -30.05 46.70 -12.43
N ASP A 49 -29.09 45.93 -12.92
CA ASP A 49 -28.93 45.66 -14.35
C ASP A 49 -29.95 44.63 -14.81
N THR A 50 -30.88 45.06 -15.66
CA THR A 50 -31.98 44.25 -16.17
C THR A 50 -31.77 43.82 -17.62
N SER A 51 -30.52 43.83 -18.11
CA SER A 51 -30.18 43.31 -19.45
C SER A 51 -30.61 41.85 -19.64
N SER A 52 -30.74 41.10 -18.55
CA SER A 52 -31.44 39.81 -18.49
C SER A 52 -32.67 39.90 -17.58
N ALA A 53 -33.85 39.55 -18.12
CA ALA A 53 -35.09 39.55 -17.35
C ALA A 53 -35.17 38.40 -16.32
N SER A 54 -34.55 37.26 -16.60
CA SER A 54 -34.53 36.08 -15.72
C SER A 54 -33.33 36.05 -14.77
N ALA A 55 -32.32 36.89 -15.04
CA ALA A 55 -31.08 36.95 -14.28
C ALA A 55 -30.56 38.40 -14.10
N PRO A 56 -31.35 39.32 -13.53
CA PRO A 56 -30.86 40.68 -13.27
C PRO A 56 -29.70 40.69 -12.27
N ILE A 57 -28.83 41.69 -12.37
CA ILE A 57 -27.59 41.78 -11.59
C ILE A 57 -27.62 43.03 -10.72
N LEU A 58 -27.47 42.89 -9.41
CA LEU A 58 -27.22 44.04 -8.54
C LEU A 58 -25.78 44.50 -8.70
N LYS A 59 -25.59 45.78 -9.01
CA LYS A 59 -24.29 46.41 -9.17
C LYS A 59 -24.12 47.54 -8.17
N PHE A 60 -22.87 47.76 -7.76
CA PHE A 60 -22.44 48.88 -6.94
C PHE A 60 -21.47 49.73 -7.76
N TYR A 61 -21.81 50.99 -8.01
CA TYR A 61 -20.93 51.91 -8.72
C TYR A 61 -19.88 52.48 -7.76
N ASP A 62 -18.59 52.27 -8.03
CA ASP A 62 -17.49 52.72 -7.15
C ASP A 62 -16.98 54.13 -7.46
N GLY A 63 -17.50 54.77 -8.51
CA GLY A 63 -17.06 56.07 -9.01
C GLY A 63 -16.26 56.00 -10.32
N SER A 64 -15.80 54.81 -10.72
CA SER A 64 -15.19 54.53 -12.02
C SER A 64 -15.98 53.44 -12.75
N ASP A 65 -16.15 52.31 -12.08
CA ASP A 65 -16.65 51.05 -12.63
C ASP A 65 -17.80 50.49 -11.79
N ASP A 66 -18.52 49.53 -12.38
CA ASP A 66 -19.60 48.83 -11.71
C ASP A 66 -19.11 47.49 -11.15
N ILE A 67 -19.15 47.35 -9.82
CA ILE A 67 -18.86 46.10 -9.12
C ILE A 67 -20.12 45.25 -9.11
N THR A 68 -20.05 44.03 -9.65
CA THR A 68 -21.12 43.05 -9.56
C THR A 68 -21.23 42.53 -8.13
N PHE A 69 -22.38 42.69 -7.50
CA PHE A 69 -22.64 42.18 -6.15
C PHE A 69 -23.29 40.80 -6.19
N ALA A 70 -24.38 40.66 -6.94
CA ALA A 70 -25.10 39.40 -7.04
C ALA A 70 -25.95 39.31 -8.30
N THR A 71 -26.16 38.10 -8.78
CA THR A 71 -27.12 37.78 -9.84
C THR A 71 -28.34 37.12 -9.21
N PHE A 72 -29.54 37.61 -9.51
CA PHE A 72 -30.79 37.01 -9.03
C PHE A 72 -31.37 36.10 -10.09
N ASN A 73 -31.45 34.80 -9.84
CA ASN A 73 -32.19 33.90 -10.72
C ASN A 73 -33.67 33.91 -10.32
N THR A 74 -34.47 34.69 -11.04
CA THR A 74 -35.90 34.88 -10.73
C THR A 74 -36.75 33.65 -11.07
N THR A 75 -36.26 32.76 -11.92
CA THR A 75 -36.93 31.49 -12.24
C THR A 75 -36.66 30.43 -11.17
N ALA A 76 -35.42 30.33 -10.69
CA ALA A 76 -35.02 29.36 -9.68
C ALA A 76 -35.23 29.85 -8.24
N ASN A 77 -35.56 31.14 -8.06
CA ASN A 77 -35.67 31.82 -6.76
C ASN A 77 -34.37 31.72 -5.93
N THR A 78 -33.22 31.91 -6.57
CA THR A 78 -31.90 31.89 -5.92
C THR A 78 -31.11 33.17 -6.17
N VAL A 79 -30.16 33.46 -5.29
CA VAL A 79 -29.21 34.56 -5.42
C VAL A 79 -27.82 33.96 -5.53
N ASN A 80 -27.08 34.33 -6.56
CA ASN A 80 -25.67 34.01 -6.68
C ASN A 80 -24.86 35.27 -6.36
N VAL A 81 -24.29 35.34 -5.17
CA VAL A 81 -23.44 36.46 -4.75
C VAL A 81 -22.08 36.29 -5.43
N SER A 82 -21.59 37.36 -6.04
CA SER A 82 -20.27 37.42 -6.65
C SER A 82 -19.22 37.58 -5.55
N ASP A 83 -19.03 36.52 -4.76
CA ASP A 83 -17.96 36.42 -3.77
C ASP A 83 -16.71 35.81 -4.41
N SER A 84 -15.54 36.26 -3.98
CA SER A 84 -14.25 35.73 -4.42
C SER A 84 -13.80 34.50 -3.62
N ALA A 85 -14.53 34.10 -2.57
CA ALA A 85 -14.02 33.26 -1.48
C ALA A 85 -14.75 31.91 -1.23
N THR A 86 -15.62 31.42 -2.11
CA THR A 86 -16.43 30.21 -1.80
C THR A 86 -16.07 28.94 -2.57
N ASP A 87 -15.09 28.96 -3.48
CA ASP A 87 -14.66 27.76 -4.21
C ASP A 87 -13.22 27.40 -3.85
N VAL A 88 -12.98 26.12 -3.57
CA VAL A 88 -11.63 25.56 -3.39
C VAL A 88 -10.76 25.85 -4.61
N LEU A 89 -11.36 25.96 -5.80
CA LEU A 89 -10.65 26.29 -7.03
C LEU A 89 -10.02 27.69 -7.02
N GLY A 90 -10.70 28.66 -6.38
CA GLY A 90 -10.19 30.04 -6.26
C GLY A 90 -9.28 30.26 -5.05
N ASP A 91 -9.31 29.34 -4.08
CA ASP A 91 -8.50 29.40 -2.87
C ASP A 91 -7.10 28.80 -3.10
N THR A 92 -6.06 29.63 -2.96
CA THR A 92 -4.66 29.19 -3.08
C THR A 92 -4.07 28.67 -1.76
N SER A 93 -4.80 28.83 -0.66
CA SER A 93 -4.41 28.36 0.68
C SER A 93 -5.61 27.76 1.43
N PRO A 94 -6.31 26.75 0.86
CA PRO A 94 -7.50 26.18 1.48
C PRO A 94 -7.15 25.61 2.86
N GLN A 95 -7.94 26.01 3.86
CA GLN A 95 -7.87 25.47 5.21
C GLN A 95 -9.18 24.77 5.53
N LEU A 96 -9.10 23.60 6.15
CA LEU A 96 -10.28 22.95 6.71
C LEU A 96 -10.57 23.52 8.11
N GLY A 97 -11.81 23.91 8.37
CA GLY A 97 -12.27 24.31 9.70
C GLY A 97 -12.63 23.12 10.62
N GLY A 98 -12.52 21.88 10.12
CA GLY A 98 -12.87 20.63 10.77
C GLY A 98 -12.56 19.43 9.88
N ASP A 99 -13.11 18.25 10.19
CA ASP A 99 -12.92 17.06 9.35
C ASP A 99 -13.58 17.22 7.98
N LEU A 100 -12.91 16.77 6.92
CA LEU A 100 -13.49 16.71 5.58
C LEU A 100 -14.36 15.45 5.44
N ASP A 101 -15.67 15.63 5.46
CA ASP A 101 -16.61 14.59 4.99
C ASP A 101 -16.63 14.58 3.45
N VAL A 102 -16.19 13.48 2.85
CA VAL A 102 -16.14 13.33 1.38
C VAL A 102 -17.49 12.98 0.76
N ASN A 103 -18.56 12.81 1.56
CA ASN A 103 -19.93 12.52 1.11
C ASN A 103 -20.00 11.38 0.08
N SER A 104 -19.35 10.25 0.39
CA SER A 104 -19.24 9.07 -0.50
C SER A 104 -18.45 9.27 -1.80
N ASN A 105 -17.69 10.36 -1.93
CA ASN A 105 -16.79 10.58 -3.06
C ASN A 105 -15.35 10.13 -2.73
N SER A 106 -14.50 10.13 -3.76
CA SER A 106 -13.07 9.86 -3.64
C SER A 106 -12.25 11.12 -3.87
N ILE A 107 -11.10 11.21 -3.22
CA ILE A 107 -10.05 12.18 -3.57
C ILE A 107 -9.26 11.57 -4.73
N VAL A 108 -9.29 12.22 -5.90
CA VAL A 108 -8.66 11.73 -7.14
C VAL A 108 -7.74 12.80 -7.73
N SER A 109 -6.69 12.36 -8.42
CA SER A 109 -5.86 13.24 -9.23
C SER A 109 -6.30 13.23 -10.70
N ALA A 110 -5.96 14.29 -11.43
CA ALA A 110 -6.07 14.32 -12.88
C ALA A 110 -4.75 13.89 -13.55
N SER A 111 -4.84 13.37 -14.78
CA SER A 111 -3.68 13.11 -15.66
C SER A 111 -2.56 12.24 -15.07
N ASN A 112 -2.91 11.20 -14.30
CA ASN A 112 -1.97 10.30 -13.61
C ASN A 112 -1.02 11.01 -12.61
N GLY A 113 -1.42 12.17 -12.08
CA GLY A 113 -0.66 12.86 -11.04
C GLY A 113 -0.71 12.11 -9.70
N ASN A 114 0.26 12.37 -8.83
CA ASN A 114 0.23 11.87 -7.45
C ASN A 114 -0.74 12.72 -6.60
N ILE A 115 -1.34 12.11 -5.56
CA ILE A 115 -2.07 12.82 -4.51
C ILE A 115 -1.12 12.97 -3.32
N ALA A 116 -0.49 14.14 -3.19
CA ALA A 116 0.44 14.39 -2.11
C ALA A 116 -0.31 14.76 -0.82
N ILE A 117 -0.15 13.93 0.22
CA ILE A 117 -0.60 14.23 1.59
C ILE A 117 0.66 14.33 2.44
N THR A 118 1.08 15.56 2.75
CA THR A 118 2.38 15.81 3.40
C THR A 118 2.18 16.59 4.70
N PRO A 119 2.34 15.96 5.87
CA PRO A 119 2.33 16.67 7.14
C PRO A 119 3.56 17.56 7.29
N ASN A 120 3.44 18.64 8.05
CA ASN A 120 4.57 19.51 8.38
C ASN A 120 5.37 18.93 9.58
N GLY A 121 6.67 19.22 9.63
CA GLY A 121 7.55 18.89 10.75
C GLY A 121 7.57 17.40 11.05
N SER A 122 7.26 17.04 12.30
CA SER A 122 7.20 15.65 12.77
C SER A 122 5.82 15.00 12.62
N GLY A 123 4.88 15.65 11.93
CA GLY A 123 3.56 15.08 11.70
C GLY A 123 3.64 13.81 10.84
N LYS A 124 2.66 12.93 10.99
CA LYS A 124 2.56 11.67 10.25
C LYS A 124 1.27 11.64 9.44
N VAL A 125 1.30 10.95 8.31
CA VAL A 125 0.06 10.54 7.62
C VAL A 125 -0.53 9.38 8.41
N ILE A 126 -1.78 9.53 8.84
CA ILE A 126 -2.52 8.49 9.55
C ILE A 126 -3.64 8.02 8.64
N LEU A 127 -3.63 6.73 8.27
CA LEU A 127 -4.68 6.10 7.48
C LEU A 127 -5.24 4.95 8.30
N ASP A 128 -6.54 5.02 8.62
CA ASP A 128 -7.23 4.00 9.43
C ASP A 128 -6.50 3.68 10.75
N GLY A 129 -6.01 4.72 11.43
CA GLY A 129 -5.26 4.59 12.69
C GLY A 129 -3.81 4.14 12.54
N LEU A 130 -3.34 3.80 11.34
CA LEU A 130 -1.94 3.43 11.08
C LEU A 130 -1.11 4.66 10.71
N SER A 131 -0.11 4.94 11.55
CA SER A 131 0.85 6.02 11.36
C SER A 131 1.96 5.59 10.39
N HIS A 132 2.02 6.21 9.22
CA HIS A 132 3.09 5.96 8.25
C HIS A 132 4.45 6.56 8.68
N PRO A 133 5.57 5.98 8.22
CA PRO A 133 6.90 6.56 8.42
C PRO A 133 7.02 7.96 7.80
N THR A 134 7.80 8.85 8.43
CA THR A 134 8.04 10.22 7.94
C THR A 134 9.15 10.31 6.89
N ALA A 135 9.78 9.19 6.56
CA ALA A 135 10.83 9.07 5.55
C ALA A 135 10.75 7.67 4.92
N ASP A 136 11.30 7.54 3.71
CA ASP A 136 11.39 6.26 3.02
C ASP A 136 12.39 5.30 3.69
N GLY A 137 12.22 4.02 3.41
CA GLY A 137 13.14 2.96 3.82
C GLY A 137 14.37 2.87 2.92
N SER A 138 15.33 2.06 3.34
CA SER A 138 16.39 1.58 2.45
C SER A 138 15.81 0.54 1.47
N ALA A 139 16.51 0.33 0.34
CA ALA A 139 16.14 -0.69 -0.63
C ALA A 139 15.95 -2.07 0.04
N ASN A 140 14.92 -2.80 -0.38
CA ASN A 140 14.53 -4.12 0.14
C ASN A 140 14.01 -4.15 1.59
N GLN A 141 13.72 -3.00 2.20
CA GLN A 141 12.98 -2.97 3.46
C GLN A 141 11.47 -3.14 3.23
N VAL A 142 10.79 -3.68 4.23
CA VAL A 142 9.34 -3.84 4.26
C VAL A 142 8.75 -3.01 5.39
N LEU A 143 7.49 -2.61 5.27
CA LEU A 143 6.77 -2.01 6.40
C LEU A 143 6.34 -3.12 7.37
N LYS A 144 6.58 -2.89 8.67
CA LYS A 144 5.94 -3.66 9.74
C LYS A 144 5.11 -2.75 10.63
N THR A 145 4.13 -3.34 11.30
CA THR A 145 3.44 -2.73 12.45
C THR A 145 4.14 -3.11 13.76
N ASP A 146 4.07 -2.24 14.76
CA ASP A 146 4.45 -2.51 16.15
C ASP A 146 3.29 -3.05 17.01
N GLY A 147 2.09 -3.19 16.44
CA GLY A 147 0.88 -3.59 17.17
C GLY A 147 0.22 -2.46 17.96
N ALA A 148 0.77 -1.25 17.93
CA ALA A 148 0.25 -0.05 18.59
C ALA A 148 -0.10 1.06 17.58
N GLY A 149 -0.22 0.71 16.29
CA GLY A 149 -0.61 1.62 15.22
C GLY A 149 0.55 2.36 14.56
N ASN A 150 1.82 2.05 14.86
CA ASN A 150 2.95 2.63 14.14
C ASN A 150 3.49 1.69 13.07
N LEU A 151 3.65 2.22 11.85
CA LEU A 151 4.39 1.56 10.79
C LEU A 151 5.85 2.01 10.78
N ALA A 152 6.76 1.08 10.52
CA ALA A 152 8.18 1.36 10.37
C ALA A 152 8.78 0.46 9.28
N PHE A 153 9.75 0.99 8.52
CA PHE A 153 10.56 0.18 7.64
C PHE A 153 11.49 -0.72 8.46
N VAL A 154 11.53 -2.00 8.11
CA VAL A 154 12.46 -2.97 8.66
C VAL A 154 13.12 -3.73 7.53
N THR A 155 14.39 -4.06 7.73
CA THR A 155 15.00 -5.11 6.93
C THR A 155 14.23 -6.40 7.24
N PRO A 156 13.58 -7.03 6.24
CA PRO A 156 12.93 -8.30 6.48
C PRO A 156 13.99 -9.26 7.01
N PHE A 157 13.61 -10.11 7.96
CA PHE A 157 14.45 -11.20 8.39
C PHE A 157 14.74 -12.06 7.16
N SER A 158 15.93 -11.90 6.58
CA SER A 158 16.52 -12.97 5.80
C SER A 158 16.54 -14.17 6.74
N ALA A 159 15.97 -15.30 6.31
CA ALA A 159 16.26 -16.57 6.93
C ALA A 159 17.77 -16.59 7.25
N SER A 160 18.13 -16.71 8.53
CA SER A 160 19.55 -16.76 8.90
C SER A 160 20.22 -17.75 7.94
N SER A 161 21.39 -17.45 7.38
CA SER A 161 22.02 -18.38 6.42
C SER A 161 22.22 -19.80 6.96
N GLN A 162 22.09 -20.03 8.28
CA GLN A 162 22.08 -21.35 8.92
C GLN A 162 20.71 -22.06 8.98
N ASN A 163 19.59 -21.36 8.77
CA ASN A 163 18.23 -21.92 8.73
C ASN A 163 17.44 -21.32 7.57
N THR A 164 18.03 -21.32 6.39
CA THR A 164 17.21 -21.31 5.19
C THR A 164 16.46 -22.64 5.18
N PHE A 165 15.14 -22.63 5.39
CA PHE A 165 14.26 -23.80 5.22
C PHE A 165 14.15 -24.20 3.73
N THR A 166 15.25 -24.17 3.00
CA THR A 166 15.37 -24.62 1.62
C THR A 166 15.92 -26.04 1.65
N LYS A 167 15.02 -27.00 1.45
CA LYS A 167 15.30 -28.38 1.02
C LYS A 167 15.83 -29.38 2.07
N ALA A 168 16.64 -28.95 3.05
CA ALA A 168 17.29 -29.85 4.02
C ALA A 168 16.39 -30.51 5.09
N GLN A 169 15.05 -30.38 5.06
CA GLN A 169 14.18 -30.99 6.09
C GLN A 169 13.40 -32.23 5.66
N LEU A 170 13.28 -32.50 4.35
CA LEU A 170 12.63 -33.72 3.89
C LEU A 170 13.70 -34.81 3.74
N PRO A 171 13.50 -36.01 4.30
CA PRO A 171 14.38 -37.12 3.97
C PRO A 171 14.17 -37.53 2.52
N SER A 172 15.23 -37.89 1.81
CA SER A 172 15.09 -38.60 0.55
C SER A 172 14.69 -40.06 0.81
N THR A 173 13.77 -40.62 0.03
CA THR A 173 13.49 -42.06 0.04
C THR A 173 14.07 -42.71 -1.21
N PHE A 174 15.02 -43.62 -1.04
CA PHE A 174 15.60 -44.43 -2.11
C PHE A 174 15.24 -45.90 -1.94
N THR A 175 15.08 -46.62 -3.05
CA THR A 175 14.84 -48.07 -3.06
C THR A 175 15.68 -48.72 -4.16
N GLY A 176 16.48 -49.73 -3.83
CA GLY A 176 17.30 -50.46 -4.81
C GLY A 176 18.65 -50.93 -4.26
N THR A 177 19.54 -51.36 -5.15
CA THR A 177 20.85 -51.95 -4.81
C THR A 177 22.05 -51.01 -5.02
N ASN A 178 21.89 -49.90 -5.74
CA ASN A 178 22.95 -48.92 -6.02
C ASN A 178 22.51 -47.54 -5.52
N LEU A 179 22.78 -47.26 -4.26
CA LEU A 179 22.26 -46.11 -3.55
C LEU A 179 23.34 -45.01 -3.56
N THR A 180 23.02 -43.80 -4.00
CA THR A 180 23.92 -42.63 -3.92
C THR A 180 23.19 -41.52 -3.19
N LEU A 181 23.84 -40.95 -2.18
CA LEU A 181 23.24 -39.87 -1.37
C LEU A 181 23.51 -38.51 -2.00
N ASP A 182 22.51 -37.64 -1.94
CA ASP A 182 22.59 -36.25 -2.39
C ASP A 182 22.52 -35.32 -1.17
N PHE A 183 23.68 -34.89 -0.68
CA PHE A 183 23.83 -34.01 0.47
C PHE A 183 23.57 -32.53 0.12
N ASP A 184 23.64 -32.15 -1.16
CA ASP A 184 23.19 -30.82 -1.62
C ASP A 184 21.68 -30.64 -1.39
N THR A 185 20.91 -31.72 -1.59
CA THR A 185 19.45 -31.66 -1.53
C THR A 185 18.88 -32.10 -0.18
N TYR A 186 19.47 -33.09 0.50
CA TYR A 186 18.85 -33.75 1.66
C TYR A 186 19.77 -33.83 2.88
N GLN A 187 19.17 -33.69 4.07
CA GLN A 187 19.86 -33.83 5.37
C GLN A 187 19.74 -35.23 5.97
N ASN A 188 18.64 -35.92 5.69
CA ASN A 188 18.36 -37.25 6.19
C ASN A 188 18.03 -38.16 5.01
N PHE A 189 18.30 -39.44 5.15
CA PHE A 189 18.14 -40.41 4.06
C PHE A 189 17.36 -41.60 4.58
N ILE A 190 16.41 -42.10 3.80
CA ILE A 190 15.66 -43.33 4.07
C ILE A 190 15.91 -44.27 2.88
N LEU A 191 16.54 -45.41 3.14
CA LEU A 191 17.03 -46.33 2.14
C LEU A 191 16.35 -47.69 2.33
N THR A 192 15.46 -48.07 1.41
CA THR A 192 14.88 -49.41 1.39
C THR A 192 15.80 -50.35 0.63
N LEU A 193 16.34 -51.33 1.34
CA LEU A 193 17.28 -52.30 0.81
C LEU A 193 16.58 -53.35 -0.04
N SER A 194 17.24 -53.78 -1.11
CA SER A 194 16.87 -55.01 -1.82
C SER A 194 17.39 -56.23 -1.06
N ALA A 195 16.78 -57.40 -1.30
CA ALA A 195 17.26 -58.65 -0.72
C ALA A 195 18.69 -58.98 -1.19
N GLY A 196 19.55 -59.39 -0.25
CA GLY A 196 20.94 -59.69 -0.53
C GLY A 196 21.84 -58.45 -0.56
N SER A 197 22.74 -58.35 -1.53
CA SER A 197 23.79 -57.32 -1.53
C SER A 197 23.30 -55.98 -2.09
N ASN A 198 23.55 -54.91 -1.35
CA ASN A 198 23.35 -53.52 -1.77
C ASN A 198 24.69 -52.79 -1.63
N SER A 199 24.86 -51.70 -2.38
CA SER A 199 26.02 -50.82 -2.32
C SER A 199 25.58 -49.39 -2.06
N LEU A 200 26.20 -48.76 -1.07
CA LEU A 200 26.09 -47.33 -0.83
C LEU A 200 27.29 -46.66 -1.51
N ALA A 201 27.06 -46.13 -2.71
CA ALA A 201 28.09 -45.51 -3.53
C ALA A 201 28.53 -44.16 -2.96
N ASN A 202 29.76 -43.77 -3.33
CA ASN A 202 30.31 -42.47 -3.03
C ASN A 202 29.35 -41.37 -3.51
N PRO A 203 28.99 -40.42 -2.64
CA PRO A 203 28.31 -39.21 -3.06
C PRO A 203 29.27 -38.33 -3.88
N SER A 204 28.73 -37.33 -4.56
CA SER A 204 29.54 -36.29 -5.24
C SER A 204 29.16 -34.89 -4.78
N THR A 205 28.43 -34.81 -3.67
CA THR A 205 27.69 -33.64 -3.19
C THR A 205 28.05 -33.32 -1.75
N GLU A 206 29.09 -33.92 -1.21
CA GLU A 206 29.53 -33.77 0.18
C GLU A 206 30.61 -32.69 0.34
N ALA A 207 31.30 -32.33 -0.75
CA ALA A 207 32.42 -31.38 -0.74
C ALA A 207 32.04 -29.98 -0.20
N SER A 208 30.81 -29.52 -0.44
CA SER A 208 30.32 -28.21 0.01
C SER A 208 29.52 -28.30 1.33
N GLN A 209 29.49 -29.47 1.96
CA GLN A 209 28.58 -29.85 3.04
C GLN A 209 29.34 -30.23 4.31
N ILE A 210 30.60 -29.82 4.43
CA ILE A 210 31.44 -30.09 5.61
C ILE A 210 30.75 -29.59 6.89
N GLY A 211 30.62 -30.46 7.88
CA GLY A 211 29.92 -30.19 9.14
C GLY A 211 28.42 -30.55 9.14
N GLN A 212 27.87 -30.97 8.00
CA GLN A 212 26.52 -31.48 7.91
C GLN A 212 26.37 -32.79 8.71
N THR A 213 25.32 -32.89 9.53
CA THR A 213 25.04 -34.07 10.38
C THR A 213 23.59 -34.49 10.30
N GLY A 214 23.32 -35.78 10.21
CA GLY A 214 21.95 -36.30 10.19
C GLY A 214 21.92 -37.79 10.42
N VAL A 215 20.86 -38.43 9.93
CA VAL A 215 20.70 -39.88 9.98
C VAL A 215 20.42 -40.47 8.60
N ILE A 216 20.88 -41.70 8.43
CA ILE A 216 20.50 -42.61 7.35
C ILE A 216 19.69 -43.73 7.99
N ILE A 217 18.43 -43.90 7.58
CA ILE A 217 17.57 -44.98 8.00
C ILE A 217 17.62 -46.05 6.93
N PHE A 218 18.09 -47.24 7.27
CA PHE A 218 18.03 -48.41 6.40
C PHE A 218 16.80 -49.25 6.75
N ILE A 219 16.06 -49.67 5.72
CA ILE A 219 14.89 -50.53 5.87
C ILE A 219 15.22 -51.87 5.22
N GLN A 220 15.16 -52.94 5.99
CA GLN A 220 15.34 -54.30 5.49
C GLN A 220 14.23 -54.69 4.50
N PRO A 221 14.51 -55.57 3.52
CA PRO A 221 13.52 -55.98 2.53
C PRO A 221 12.32 -56.64 3.23
N SER A 222 11.13 -56.49 2.65
CA SER A 222 9.89 -57.06 3.22
C SER A 222 9.81 -58.58 3.19
N SER A 223 10.66 -59.23 2.37
CA SER A 223 10.81 -60.68 2.32
C SER A 223 12.17 -61.07 1.73
N GLY A 224 12.57 -62.33 1.90
CA GLY A 224 13.85 -62.85 1.38
C GLY A 224 15.03 -62.60 2.31
N SER A 225 16.24 -62.82 1.78
CA SER A 225 17.50 -62.64 2.52
C SER A 225 17.69 -61.20 2.97
N ALA A 226 18.30 -61.02 4.14
CA ALA A 226 18.67 -59.70 4.65
C ALA A 226 19.46 -58.88 3.63
N GLY A 227 19.13 -57.59 3.55
CA GLY A 227 19.89 -56.60 2.80
C GLY A 227 21.19 -56.30 3.53
N THR A 228 22.32 -56.67 2.94
CA THR A 228 23.65 -56.20 3.38
C THR A 228 24.06 -54.97 2.58
N VAL A 229 24.88 -54.10 3.17
CA VAL A 229 25.36 -52.87 2.53
C VAL A 229 26.87 -52.87 2.51
N SER A 230 27.47 -52.85 1.32
CA SER A 230 28.86 -52.46 1.14
C SER A 230 28.95 -50.94 1.03
N LEU A 231 29.99 -50.37 1.63
CA LEU A 231 30.25 -48.94 1.63
C LEU A 231 31.21 -48.56 0.50
N GLY A 232 30.95 -47.43 -0.15
CA GLY A 232 31.94 -46.71 -0.94
C GLY A 232 33.12 -46.23 -0.08
N THR A 233 34.19 -45.78 -0.73
CA THR A 233 35.44 -45.38 -0.08
C THR A 233 35.30 -44.17 0.83
N ASP A 234 34.27 -43.36 0.62
CA ASP A 234 34.13 -42.06 1.28
C ASP A 234 33.43 -42.21 2.65
N TYR A 235 32.83 -43.38 2.92
CA TYR A 235 32.18 -43.65 4.19
C TYR A 235 33.14 -44.34 5.18
N GLU A 236 33.35 -43.69 6.31
CA GLU A 236 34.22 -44.11 7.39
C GLU A 236 33.38 -44.71 8.53
N SER A 237 33.32 -46.05 8.60
CA SER A 237 32.68 -46.77 9.70
C SER A 237 33.59 -46.89 10.93
N VAL A 238 33.00 -47.07 12.11
CA VAL A 238 33.74 -47.31 13.36
C VAL A 238 34.67 -48.51 13.21
N GLY A 239 35.97 -48.28 13.41
CA GLY A 239 37.00 -49.33 13.31
C GLY A 239 37.18 -49.92 11.91
N ALA A 240 36.67 -49.26 10.86
CA ALA A 240 36.67 -49.74 9.48
C ALA A 240 36.00 -51.12 9.29
N GLY A 241 35.04 -51.47 10.15
CA GLY A 241 34.34 -52.77 10.13
C GLY A 241 33.17 -52.87 9.15
N GLY A 242 32.78 -51.77 8.50
CA GLY A 242 31.58 -51.67 7.67
C GLY A 242 30.31 -51.41 8.49
N LEU A 243 29.14 -51.61 7.86
CA LEU A 243 27.85 -51.52 8.54
C LEU A 243 27.39 -52.89 9.02
N THR A 244 27.03 -52.98 10.30
CA THR A 244 26.22 -54.08 10.83
C THR A 244 24.79 -53.60 10.92
N LEU A 245 23.87 -54.26 10.20
CA LEU A 245 22.45 -53.94 10.13
C LEU A 245 21.63 -55.14 10.61
N SER A 246 20.35 -54.93 10.93
CA SER A 246 19.43 -56.00 11.31
C SER A 246 19.19 -56.97 10.16
N SER A 247 18.86 -58.22 10.47
CA SER A 247 18.56 -59.24 9.44
C SER A 247 17.07 -59.58 9.30
N ALA A 248 16.23 -59.09 10.21
CA ALA A 248 14.79 -59.33 10.17
C ALA A 248 14.15 -58.51 9.05
N ASN A 249 13.24 -59.14 8.29
CA ASN A 249 12.50 -58.45 7.24
C ASN A 249 11.73 -57.26 7.81
N SER A 250 11.70 -56.15 7.05
CA SER A 250 11.06 -54.88 7.43
C SER A 250 11.61 -54.19 8.69
N ALA A 251 12.71 -54.67 9.28
CA ALA A 251 13.38 -53.95 10.36
C ALA A 251 13.97 -52.62 9.87
N TYR A 252 13.92 -51.62 10.74
CA TYR A 252 14.55 -50.31 10.51
C TYR A 252 15.81 -50.18 11.36
N ASP A 253 16.89 -49.69 10.75
CA ASP A 253 18.16 -49.39 11.41
C ASP A 253 18.52 -47.92 11.20
N VAL A 254 18.92 -47.22 12.25
CA VAL A 254 19.27 -45.78 12.20
C VAL A 254 20.77 -45.62 12.34
N VAL A 255 21.41 -45.03 11.32
CA VAL A 255 22.85 -44.78 11.28
C VAL A 255 23.10 -43.27 11.28
N PRO A 256 23.63 -42.69 12.36
CA PRO A 256 24.01 -41.28 12.35
C PRO A 256 25.25 -41.05 11.48
N TYR A 257 25.36 -39.86 10.87
CA TYR A 257 26.52 -39.50 10.07
C TYR A 257 26.99 -38.06 10.30
N VAL A 258 28.24 -37.80 9.93
CA VAL A 258 28.84 -36.46 9.84
C VAL A 258 29.66 -36.36 8.56
N VAL A 259 29.41 -35.34 7.72
CA VAL A 259 30.32 -35.00 6.62
C VAL A 259 31.55 -34.33 7.22
N LYS A 260 32.66 -35.07 7.33
CA LYS A 260 33.89 -34.61 8.00
C LYS A 260 34.73 -33.73 7.09
N ALA A 261 34.82 -34.09 5.81
CA ALA A 261 35.54 -33.37 4.76
C ALA A 261 35.07 -33.86 3.37
N ASP A 262 35.62 -33.27 2.30
CA ASP A 262 35.48 -33.81 0.94
C ASP A 262 35.93 -35.28 0.86
N ASN A 263 35.14 -36.14 0.22
CA ASN A 263 35.31 -37.59 0.17
C ASN A 263 35.45 -38.28 1.54
N SER A 264 34.85 -37.72 2.61
CA SER A 264 35.00 -38.23 3.97
C SER A 264 33.76 -38.01 4.84
N ILE A 265 33.02 -39.09 5.07
CA ILE A 265 31.76 -39.13 5.79
C ILE A 265 31.87 -40.13 6.93
N LEU A 266 31.86 -39.65 8.17
CA LEU A 266 31.86 -40.50 9.35
C LEU A 266 30.48 -41.12 9.54
N LEU A 267 30.42 -42.44 9.72
CA LEU A 267 29.24 -43.17 10.12
C LEU A 267 29.38 -43.60 11.59
N GLY A 268 28.39 -43.27 12.41
CA GLY A 268 28.31 -43.78 13.76
C GLY A 268 27.77 -45.19 13.83
N THR A 269 27.75 -45.78 15.03
CA THR A 269 27.19 -47.11 15.26
C THR A 269 25.69 -47.10 14.98
N ALA A 270 25.24 -48.10 14.21
CA ALA A 270 23.83 -48.28 13.89
C ALA A 270 23.01 -48.62 15.15
N GLN A 271 21.87 -47.97 15.33
CA GLN A 271 20.82 -48.40 16.26
C GLN A 271 19.90 -49.36 15.51
N LEU A 272 19.75 -50.58 16.02
CA LEU A 272 19.23 -51.70 15.24
C LEU A 272 17.81 -52.11 15.61
N GLY A 273 17.07 -52.60 14.62
CA GLY A 273 15.94 -53.51 14.81
C GLY A 273 14.66 -52.83 15.29
N PHE A 274 14.45 -51.57 14.94
CA PHE A 274 13.17 -50.89 15.16
C PHE A 274 12.09 -51.55 14.29
N ALA A 275 10.87 -51.63 14.83
CA ALA A 275 9.72 -52.30 14.24
C ALA A 275 8.75 -51.32 13.57
#